data_AF-A0A442ULP0-F1
#
_entry.id   AF-A0A442ULP0-F1
#
_cell.length_a   1.000
_cell.length_b   1.000
_cell.length_c   1.000
_cell.angle_alpha   90.00
_cell.angle_beta   90.00
_cell.angle_gamma   90.00
#
_symmetry.space_group_name_H-M   'P 1'
#
loop_
_entity.id
_entity.type
_entity.pdbx_description
1 polymer ?
#
loop_
_entity_poly.entity_id
_entity_poly.type
_entity_poly.pdbx_seq_one_letter_code
_entity_poly.pdbx_strand_id
1 'polypeptide(L)'
;MNDHMEQPPAMALAAVKVARLALAEAQFAMDDAGLWCDLLDRLQGATAALAAVWQGRSVPVGDGVPASLVEAAVTWRDERGGRERAGAKAA
;
A
#
# COMPACT_ATOMS: atom_id res chain seq x y z
N MET A 1 6.90 28.59 -8.37
CA MET A 1 6.73 27.96 -9.69
C MET A 1 5.55 27.03 -9.57
N ASN A 2 4.35 27.52 -9.86
CA ASN A 2 3.14 26.70 -9.84
C ASN A 2 3.02 26.07 -11.22
N ASP A 3 3.64 24.91 -11.40
CA ASP A 3 3.32 24.06 -12.53
C ASP A 3 1.87 23.62 -12.36
N HIS A 4 0.99 24.16 -13.19
CA HIS A 4 -0.34 23.61 -13.39
C HIS A 4 -0.15 22.22 -13.99
N MET A 5 0.04 21.20 -13.15
CA MET A 5 -0.12 19.83 -13.60
C MET A 5 -1.56 19.70 -14.07
N GLU A 6 -1.71 19.71 -15.39
CA GLU A 6 -2.95 19.39 -16.06
C GLU A 6 -3.46 18.08 -15.47
N GLN A 7 -4.72 18.08 -14.99
CA GLN A 7 -5.31 16.87 -14.45
C GLN A 7 -5.24 15.80 -15.54
N PRO A 8 -4.73 14.60 -15.22
CA PRO A 8 -4.68 13.54 -16.21
C PRO A 8 -6.10 13.20 -16.67
N PRO A 9 -6.26 12.64 -17.88
CA PRO A 9 -7.54 12.06 -18.27
C PRO A 9 -8.07 11.13 -17.18
N ALA A 10 -9.37 11.18 -16.88
CA ALA A 10 -9.96 10.39 -15.80
C ALA A 10 -9.64 8.89 -15.89
N MET A 11 -9.49 8.37 -17.12
CA MET A 11 -9.08 6.99 -17.38
C MET A 11 -7.66 6.67 -16.96
N ALA A 12 -6.73 7.61 -17.06
CA ALA A 12 -5.36 7.40 -16.59
C ALA A 12 -5.33 7.32 -15.05
N LEU A 13 -6.06 8.20 -14.34
CA LEU A 13 -6.20 8.10 -12.88
C LEU A 13 -6.87 6.79 -12.44
N ALA A 14 -7.91 6.35 -13.16
CA ALA A 14 -8.56 5.07 -12.90
C ALA A 14 -7.59 3.90 -13.09
N ALA A 15 -6.81 3.89 -14.18
CA ALA A 15 -5.80 2.86 -14.45
C ALA A 15 -4.73 2.80 -13.36
N VAL A 16 -4.22 3.95 -12.88
CA VAL A 16 -3.24 3.98 -11.78
C VAL A 16 -3.82 3.44 -10.47
N LYS A 17 -5.09 3.72 -10.18
CA LYS A 17 -5.75 3.15 -8.98
C LYS A 17 -5.91 1.63 -9.09
N VAL A 18 -6.28 1.12 -10.26
CA VAL A 18 -6.37 -0.32 -10.52
C VAL A 18 -4.99 -0.97 -10.38
N ALA A 19 -3.95 -0.37 -10.98
CA ALA A 19 -2.58 -0.85 -10.85
C ALA A 19 -2.13 -0.90 -9.38
N ARG A 20 -2.43 0.14 -8.59
CA ARG A 20 -2.14 0.16 -7.15
C ARG A 20 -2.80 -1.00 -6.41
N LEU A 21 -4.06 -1.31 -6.70
CA LEU A 21 -4.79 -2.43 -6.08
C LEU A 21 -4.13 -3.76 -6.44
N ALA A 22 -3.82 -3.98 -7.72
CA ALA A 22 -3.14 -5.20 -8.18
C ALA A 22 -1.76 -5.37 -7.54
N LEU A 23 -1.00 -4.29 -7.33
CA LEU A 23 0.28 -4.33 -6.63
C LEU A 23 0.13 -4.71 -5.16
N ALA A 24 -0.89 -4.17 -4.47
CA ALA A 24 -1.18 -4.53 -3.09
C ALA A 24 -1.62 -6.00 -2.95
N GLU A 25 -2.45 -6.50 -3.87
CA GLU A 25 -2.84 -7.91 -3.92
C GLU A 25 -1.62 -8.83 -4.13
N ALA A 26 -0.71 -8.46 -5.04
CA ALA A 26 0.53 -9.19 -5.25
C ALA A 26 1.41 -9.19 -3.99
N GLN A 27 1.50 -8.06 -3.28
CA GLN A 27 2.25 -7.98 -2.03
C GLN A 27 1.65 -8.89 -0.96
N PHE A 28 0.32 -8.90 -0.79
CA PHE A 28 -0.34 -9.81 0.15
C PHE A 28 -0.08 -11.28 -0.20
N ALA A 29 -0.16 -11.65 -1.48
CA ALA A 29 0.14 -13.02 -1.91
C ALA A 29 1.61 -13.41 -1.67
N MET A 30 2.55 -12.46 -1.79
CA MET A 30 3.96 -12.68 -1.43
C MET A 30 4.14 -12.85 0.07
N ASP A 31 3.52 -11.97 0.87
CA ASP A 31 3.59 -12.01 2.33
C ASP A 31 3.00 -13.33 2.89
N ASP A 32 1.86 -13.78 2.35
CA ASP A 32 1.24 -15.06 2.69
C ASP A 32 2.16 -16.26 2.35
N ALA A 33 3.02 -16.12 1.34
CA ALA A 33 4.04 -17.11 0.98
C ALA A 33 5.35 -16.96 1.77
N GLY A 34 5.44 -16.00 2.68
CA GLY A 34 6.67 -15.68 3.44
C GLY A 34 7.78 -15.05 2.59
N LEU A 35 7.44 -14.47 1.44
CA LEU A 35 8.37 -13.82 0.52
C LEU A 35 8.29 -12.30 0.65
N TRP A 36 9.42 -11.62 0.50
CA TRP A 36 9.49 -10.16 0.52
C TRP A 36 10.14 -9.61 -0.77
N CYS A 37 9.57 -8.54 -1.33
CA CYS A 37 10.09 -7.86 -2.51
C CYS A 37 10.07 -6.35 -2.32
N ASP A 38 11.22 -5.76 -2.03
CA ASP A 38 11.39 -4.31 -1.85
C ASP A 38 10.97 -3.50 -3.09
N LEU A 39 11.20 -4.02 -4.30
CA LEU A 39 10.81 -3.34 -5.54
C LEU A 39 9.28 -3.23 -5.67
N LEU A 40 8.55 -4.26 -5.21
CA LEU A 40 7.09 -4.27 -5.25
C LEU A 40 6.51 -3.25 -4.28
N ASP A 41 7.06 -3.16 -3.07
CA ASP A 41 6.67 -2.17 -2.05
C ASP A 41 6.91 -0.73 -2.55
N ARG A 42 8.09 -0.46 -3.13
CA ARG A 42 8.40 0.85 -3.74
C ARG A 42 7.44 1.21 -4.88
N LEU A 43 7.10 0.25 -5.74
CA LEU A 43 6.19 0.48 -6.86
C LEU A 43 4.75 0.75 -6.38
N GLN A 44 4.30 0.05 -5.34
CA GLN A 44 3.04 0.34 -4.66
C GLN A 44 3.05 1.77 -4.07
N GLY A 45 4.12 2.17 -3.39
CA GLY A 45 4.28 3.51 -2.85
C GLY A 45 4.28 4.60 -3.93
N ALA A 46 4.99 4.38 -5.05
CA ALA A 46 5.05 5.32 -6.16
C ALA A 46 3.68 5.50 -6.84
N THR A 47 2.94 4.42 -7.09
CA THR A 47 1.58 4.50 -7.67
C THR A 47 0.59 5.18 -6.73
N ALA A 48 0.74 4.95 -5.41
CA ALA A 48 -0.02 5.66 -4.39
C ALA A 48 0.23 7.17 -4.39
N ALA A 49 1.49 7.59 -4.44
CA ALA A 49 1.88 8.99 -4.50
C ALA A 49 1.37 9.65 -5.79
N LEU A 50 1.57 9.01 -6.95
CA LEU A 50 1.10 9.50 -8.24
C LEU A 50 -0.42 9.75 -8.24
N ALA A 51 -1.20 8.78 -7.77
CA ALA A 51 -2.66 8.92 -7.71
C ALA A 51 -3.11 10.08 -6.81
N ALA A 52 -2.43 10.29 -5.69
CA ALA A 52 -2.77 11.36 -4.77
C ALA A 52 -2.41 12.75 -5.34
N VAL A 53 -1.24 12.87 -5.97
CA VAL A 53 -0.81 14.07 -6.68
C VAL A 53 -1.81 14.45 -7.78
N TRP A 54 -2.21 13.49 -8.61
CA TRP A 54 -3.22 13.69 -9.66
C TRP A 54 -4.62 14.02 -9.14
N GLN A 55 -4.91 13.72 -7.87
CA GLN A 55 -6.14 14.12 -7.19
C GLN A 55 -6.03 15.49 -6.51
N GLY A 56 -4.94 16.23 -6.71
CA GLY A 56 -4.68 17.51 -6.04
C GLY A 56 -4.43 17.38 -4.54
N ARG A 57 -4.15 16.17 -4.05
CA ARG A 57 -3.74 15.96 -2.66
C ARG A 57 -2.25 16.24 -2.55
N SER A 58 -1.89 17.12 -1.62
CA SER A 58 -0.50 17.22 -1.16
C SER A 58 -0.20 15.96 -0.36
N VAL A 59 0.60 15.06 -0.92
CA VAL A 59 1.21 13.99 -0.13
C VAL A 59 2.53 14.57 0.37
N PRO A 60 2.73 14.73 1.69
CA PRO A 60 4.06 15.02 2.19
C PRO A 60 4.98 13.87 1.76
N VAL A 61 5.86 14.14 0.79
CA VAL A 61 6.91 13.23 0.40
C VAL A 61 7.94 13.28 1.53
N GLY A 62 7.82 12.37 2.51
CA GLY A 62 8.81 12.22 3.57
C GLY A 62 8.29 12.19 5.00
N ASP A 63 7.03 12.56 5.26
CA ASP A 63 6.47 12.35 6.59
C ASP A 63 6.07 10.88 6.70
N GLY A 64 6.82 10.12 7.49
CA GLY A 64 6.67 8.68 7.64
C GLY A 64 5.23 8.24 7.89
N VAL A 65 4.99 6.93 7.69
CA VAL A 65 3.69 6.31 7.93
C VAL A 65 3.15 6.75 9.30
N PRO A 66 1.95 7.35 9.39
CA PRO A 66 1.35 7.75 10.66
C PRO A 66 1.40 6.62 11.69
N ALA A 67 1.77 6.93 12.93
CA ALA A 67 1.92 5.92 13.98
C ALA A 67 0.67 5.05 14.15
N SER A 68 -0.51 5.63 13.99
CA SER A 68 -1.78 4.90 14.03
C SER A 68 -1.91 3.81 12.94
N LEU A 69 -1.34 4.04 11.75
CA LEU A 69 -1.31 3.02 10.68
C LEU A 69 -0.29 1.92 10.98
N VAL A 70 0.83 2.27 11.61
CA VAL A 70 1.82 1.27 12.07
C VAL A 70 1.22 0.40 13.18
N GLU A 71 0.57 1.01 14.17
CA GLU A 71 -0.13 0.31 15.26
C GLU A 71 -1.25 -0.59 14.73
N ALA A 72 -2.05 -0.12 13.78
CA ALA A 72 -3.08 -0.94 13.13
C ALA A 72 -2.48 -2.14 12.38
N ALA A 73 -1.36 -1.95 11.67
CA ALA A 73 -0.68 -3.02 10.97
C ALA A 73 -0.06 -4.05 11.92
N VAL A 74 0.53 -3.61 13.03
CA VAL A 74 1.04 -4.49 14.11
C VAL A 74 -0.10 -5.30 14.72
N THR A 75 -1.19 -4.63 15.12
CA THR A 75 -2.37 -5.27 15.71
C THR A 75 -2.94 -6.35 14.78
N TRP A 76 -3.09 -6.04 13.49
CA TRP A 76 -3.60 -7.00 12.51
C TRP A 76 -2.68 -8.23 12.34
N ARG A 77 -1.35 -8.02 12.33
CA ARG A 77 -0.37 -9.12 12.26
C ARG A 77 -0.40 -9.99 13.51
N ASP A 78 -0.54 -9.39 14.68
CA ASP A 78 -0.66 -10.12 15.95
C ASP A 78 -1.95 -10.95 16.01
N GLU A 79 -3.07 -10.40 15.54
CA GLU A 79 -4.34 -11.13 15.47
C GLU A 79 -4.31 -12.30 14.47
N ARG A 80 -3.61 -12.15 13.33
CA ARG A 80 -3.48 -13.24 12.34
C ARG A 80 -2.42 -14.27 12.73
N GLY A 81 -1.23 -13.84 13.15
CA GLY A 81 -0.19 -14.74 13.65
C GLY A 81 -0.61 -15.45 14.94
N GLY A 82 -1.45 -14.82 15.76
CA GLY A 82 -2.10 -15.45 16.92
C GLY A 82 -3.12 -16.52 16.53
N ARG A 83 -3.92 -16.29 15.48
CA ARG A 83 -4.85 -17.29 14.92
C ARG A 83 -4.12 -18.51 14.34
N GLU A 84 -3.02 -18.30 13.62
CA GLU A 84 -2.20 -19.39 13.06
C GLU A 84 -1.54 -20.25 14.16
N ARG A 85 -1.01 -19.62 15.22
CA ARG A 85 -0.43 -20.34 16.37
C ARG A 85 -1.47 -21.06 17.23
N ALA A 86 -2.67 -20.50 17.36
CA ALA A 86 -3.78 -21.15 18.07
C ALA A 86 -4.34 -22.35 17.29
N GLY A 87 -4.39 -22.27 15.95
CA GLY A 87 -4.76 -23.39 15.08
C GLY A 87 -3.71 -24.50 15.07
N ALA A 88 -2.42 -24.17 15.10
CA ALA A 88 -1.32 -25.15 15.16
C ALA A 88 -1.21 -25.89 16.52
N LYS A 89 -1.78 -25.35 17.60
CA LYS A 89 -1.80 -26.01 18.93
C LYS A 89 -3.04 -26.90 19.13
N ALA A 90 -3.98 -26.88 18.18
CA ALA A 90 -5.23 -27.64 18.24
C ALA A 90 -5.29 -28.81 17.23
N ALA A 91 -4.17 -29.10 16.55
CA ALA A 91 -4.01 -30.23 15.63
C ALA A 91 -3.10 -31.32 16.23
#